data_AF-A0A3R6YJM8-F1
#
_entry.id   AF-A0A3R6YJM8-F1
#
_cell.length_a   1.000
_cell.length_b   1.000
_cell.length_c   1.000
_cell.angle_alpha   90.00
_cell.angle_beta   90.00
_cell.angle_gamma   90.00
#
_symmetry.space_group_name_H-M   'P 1'
#
loop_
_entity.id
_entity.type
_entity.pdbx_description
1 polymer ?
#
loop_
_entity_poly.entity_id
_entity_poly.type
_entity_poly.pdbx_seq_one_letter_code
_entity_poly.pdbx_strand_id
1 'polypeptide(L)'
;MAAAHLSFLWGSLDSLYVSVVAGGIAEGCLFPTYSVLTRELFGAAHFGKKFGYMTFANAIGFPLILGPLASAVYHVTATTSPSGVEICQGPSCFNPTFLICAALNAVSLCGSVQLHA
;
A
#
# COMPACT_ATOMS: atom_id res chain seq x y z
N MET A 1 5.99 -1.56 -6.31
CA MET A 1 4.53 -1.37 -6.06
C MET A 1 3.98 -0.03 -6.58
N ALA A 2 4.77 1.05 -6.71
CA ALA A 2 4.27 2.35 -7.20
C ALA A 2 3.56 2.28 -8.57
N ALA A 3 4.15 1.61 -9.56
CA ALA A 3 3.57 1.47 -10.90
C ALA A 3 2.19 0.77 -10.88
N ALA A 4 2.03 -0.25 -10.04
CA ALA A 4 0.76 -0.95 -9.87
C ALA A 4 -0.32 -0.05 -9.23
N HIS A 5 0.05 0.88 -8.36
CA HIS A 5 -0.89 1.84 -7.80
C HIS A 5 -1.32 2.90 -8.84
N LEU A 6 -0.39 3.33 -9.69
CA LEU A 6 -0.68 4.28 -10.76
C LEU A 6 -1.57 3.69 -11.85
N SER A 7 -1.46 2.39 -12.15
CA SER A 7 -2.34 1.76 -13.13
C SER A 7 -3.82 1.72 -12.68
N PHE A 8 -4.11 1.69 -11.37
CA PHE A 8 -5.51 1.81 -10.91
C PHE A 8 -6.19 3.14 -11.29
N LEU A 9 -5.42 4.21 -11.59
CA LEU A 9 -5.98 5.51 -11.99
C LEU A 9 -6.68 5.47 -13.36
N TRP A 10 -6.36 4.49 -14.21
CA TRP A 10 -7.00 4.33 -15.51
C TRP A 10 -8.47 3.91 -15.44
N GLY A 11 -8.88 3.31 -14.31
CA GLY A 11 -10.28 2.97 -14.06
C GLY A 11 -10.91 1.92 -14.99
N SER A 12 -10.12 1.22 -15.82
CA SER A 12 -10.59 0.13 -16.68
C SER A 12 -10.45 -1.23 -16.01
N LEU A 13 -11.30 -2.19 -16.40
CA LEU A 13 -11.24 -3.58 -15.90
C LEU A 13 -9.90 -4.25 -16.22
N ASP A 14 -9.36 -4.05 -17.43
CA ASP A 14 -8.06 -4.60 -17.81
C ASP A 14 -6.93 -4.05 -16.93
N SER A 15 -6.98 -2.75 -16.63
CA SER A 15 -6.00 -2.12 -15.73
C SER A 15 -6.12 -2.67 -14.31
N LEU A 16 -7.33 -2.97 -13.83
CA LEU A 16 -7.54 -3.62 -12.54
C LEU A 16 -6.80 -4.97 -12.46
N TYR A 17 -6.97 -5.84 -13.46
CA TYR A 17 -6.30 -7.15 -13.49
C TYR A 17 -4.79 -7.00 -13.50
N VAL A 18 -4.25 -6.11 -14.35
CA VAL A 18 -2.82 -5.85 -14.43
C VAL A 18 -2.29 -5.32 -13.09
N SER A 19 -3.00 -4.38 -12.47
CA SER A 19 -2.60 -3.77 -11.20
C SER A 19 -2.59 -4.78 -10.06
N VAL A 20 -3.61 -5.65 -9.98
CA VAL A 20 -3.70 -6.70 -8.96
C VAL A 20 -2.58 -7.73 -9.12
N VAL A 21 -2.33 -8.20 -10.35
CA VAL A 21 -1.24 -9.16 -10.61
C VAL A 21 0.11 -8.54 -10.28
N ALA A 22 0.37 -7.31 -10.75
CA ALA A 22 1.62 -6.60 -10.48
C ALA A 22 1.82 -6.32 -8.98
N GLY A 23 0.75 -5.95 -8.28
CA GLY A 23 0.72 -5.78 -6.83
C GLY A 23 1.07 -7.08 -6.09
N GLY A 24 0.39 -8.18 -6.45
CA GLY A 24 0.60 -9.50 -5.84
C GLY A 24 2.00 -10.04 -6.05
N ILE A 25 2.57 -9.89 -7.25
CA ILE A 25 3.97 -10.29 -7.52
C ILE A 25 4.92 -9.46 -6.64
N ALA A 26 4.75 -8.14 -6.60
CA ALA A 26 5.64 -7.27 -5.84
C ALA A 26 5.58 -7.55 -4.33
N GLU A 27 4.39 -7.74 -3.77
CA GLU A 27 4.20 -8.11 -2.37
C GLU A 27 4.74 -9.51 -2.07
N GLY A 28 4.49 -10.47 -2.97
CA GLY A 28 5.00 -11.83 -2.90
C GLY A 28 6.54 -11.91 -2.96
N CYS A 29 7.21 -10.96 -3.63
CA CYS A 29 8.66 -10.85 -3.58
C CYS A 29 9.15 -10.14 -2.30
N LEU A 30 8.44 -9.11 -1.83
CA LEU A 30 8.82 -8.31 -0.66
C LEU A 30 8.79 -9.12 0.63
N PHE A 31 7.68 -9.81 0.92
CA PHE A 31 7.48 -10.48 2.21
C PHE A 31 8.55 -11.56 2.51
N PRO A 32 8.87 -12.50 1.59
CA PRO A 32 9.95 -13.46 1.80
C PRO A 32 11.32 -12.80 1.90
N THR A 33 11.58 -11.75 1.12
CA THR A 33 12.86 -11.03 1.15
C THR A 33 13.14 -10.46 2.53
N TYR A 34 12.14 -9.89 3.21
CA TYR A 34 12.31 -9.43 4.59
C TYR A 34 12.69 -10.55 5.55
N SER A 35 12.11 -11.74 5.38
CA SER A 35 12.45 -12.90 6.21
C SER A 35 13.89 -13.37 5.99
N VAL A 36 14.33 -13.46 4.72
CA VAL A 36 15.69 -13.89 4.38
C VAL A 36 16.70 -12.87 4.88
N LEU A 37 16.51 -11.58 4.56
CA LEU A 37 17.42 -10.52 4.99
C LEU A 37 17.51 -10.43 6.52
N THR A 38 16.39 -10.50 7.23
CA THR A 38 16.41 -10.46 8.70
C THR A 38 17.23 -11.60 9.28
N ARG A 39 17.14 -12.80 8.69
CA ARG A 39 17.90 -13.97 9.13
C ARG A 39 19.39 -13.82 8.81
N GLU A 40 19.74 -13.35 7.63
CA GLU A 40 21.15 -13.16 7.21
C GLU A 40 21.83 -12.04 8.01
N LEU A 41 21.15 -10.91 8.25
CA LEU A 41 21.73 -9.76 8.95
C LEU A 41 21.81 -9.95 10.48
N PHE A 42 20.81 -10.58 11.10
CA PHE A 42 20.69 -10.64 12.57
C PHE A 42 20.85 -12.06 13.15
N GLY A 43 21.03 -13.07 12.30
CA GLY A 43 21.13 -14.46 12.70
C GLY A 43 19.81 -15.07 13.20
N ALA A 44 19.80 -16.40 13.37
CA ALA A 44 18.61 -17.14 13.75
C ALA A 44 18.11 -16.84 15.18
N ALA A 45 19.01 -16.51 16.11
CA ALA A 45 18.68 -16.29 17.52
C ALA A 45 17.79 -15.06 17.78
N HIS A 46 17.86 -14.05 16.91
CA HIS A 46 17.06 -12.81 17.03
C HIS A 46 16.02 -12.64 15.93
N PHE A 47 15.93 -13.61 15.02
CA PHE A 47 15.06 -13.57 13.85
C PHE A 47 13.60 -13.28 14.24
N GLY A 48 13.02 -14.07 15.16
CA GLY A 48 11.61 -13.94 15.52
C GLY A 48 11.24 -12.55 16.06
N LYS A 49 12.11 -11.96 16.90
CA LYS A 49 11.88 -10.61 17.44
C LYS A 49 11.96 -9.54 16.36
N LYS A 50 12.98 -9.61 15.49
CA LYS A 50 13.21 -8.61 14.42
C LYS A 50 12.17 -8.71 13.31
N PHE A 51 11.84 -9.92 12.88
CA PHE A 51 10.78 -10.17 11.90
C PHE A 51 9.40 -9.83 12.48
N GLY A 52 9.20 -10.03 13.77
CA GLY A 52 8.00 -9.55 14.50
C GLY A 52 7.82 -8.04 14.39
N TYR A 53 8.89 -7.24 14.57
CA TYR A 53 8.82 -5.79 14.36
C TYR A 53 8.50 -5.41 12.91
N MET A 54 9.02 -6.14 11.93
CA MET A 54 8.67 -5.93 10.52
C MET A 54 7.18 -6.16 10.27
N THR A 55 6.63 -7.25 10.84
CA THR A 55 5.19 -7.55 10.74
C THR A 55 4.35 -6.51 11.47
N PHE A 56 4.82 -6.01 12.61
CA PHE A 56 4.18 -4.93 13.34
C PHE A 56 4.12 -3.64 12.52
N ALA A 57 5.17 -3.30 11.75
CA ALA A 57 5.15 -2.15 10.86
C ALA A 57 4.02 -2.23 9.82
N ASN A 58 3.73 -3.43 9.28
CA ASN A 58 2.57 -3.63 8.40
C ASN A 58 1.23 -3.37 9.11
N ALA A 59 1.12 -3.73 10.39
CA ALA A 59 -0.06 -3.44 11.20
C ALA A 59 -0.21 -1.95 11.54
N ILE A 60 0.88 -1.18 11.56
CA ILE A 60 0.79 0.29 11.62
C ILE A 60 0.31 0.84 10.27
N GLY A 61 0.85 0.33 9.17
CA GLY A 61 0.47 0.78 7.83
C GLY A 61 -1.00 0.55 7.50
N PHE A 62 -1.48 -0.70 7.60
CA PHE A 62 -2.72 -1.11 6.92
C PHE A 62 -4.02 -0.95 7.72
N PRO A 63 -4.11 -1.15 9.05
CA PRO A 63 -5.30 -0.69 9.76
C PRO A 63 -5.14 0.72 10.35
N LEU A 64 -3.97 1.11 10.86
CA LEU A 64 -3.87 2.33 11.67
C LEU A 64 -3.74 3.62 10.83
N ILE A 65 -3.00 3.58 9.71
CA ILE A 65 -2.82 4.76 8.86
C ILE A 65 -3.78 4.73 7.68
N LEU A 66 -3.74 3.64 6.88
CA LEU A 66 -4.51 3.58 5.64
C LEU A 66 -6.02 3.51 5.89
N GLY A 67 -6.46 2.83 6.96
CA GLY A 67 -7.88 2.73 7.33
C GLY A 67 -8.53 4.10 7.57
N PRO A 68 -8.06 4.90 8.54
CA PRO A 68 -8.59 6.24 8.79
C PRO A 68 -8.44 7.18 7.58
N LEU A 69 -7.32 7.09 6.85
CA LEU A 69 -7.11 7.89 5.65
C LEU A 69 -8.15 7.58 4.58
N ALA A 70 -8.39 6.30 4.29
CA ALA A 70 -9.38 5.87 3.32
C ALA A 70 -10.80 6.30 3.75
N SER A 71 -11.11 6.18 5.04
CA SER A 71 -12.38 6.66 5.60
C SER A 71 -12.54 8.18 5.48
N ALA A 72 -11.49 8.95 5.74
CA ALA A 72 -11.52 10.41 5.62
C ALA A 72 -11.72 10.84 4.16
N VAL A 73 -10.99 10.21 3.21
CA VAL A 73 -11.17 10.46 1.77
C VAL A 73 -12.58 10.10 1.34
N TYR A 74 -13.14 8.99 1.83
CA TYR A 74 -14.52 8.60 1.58
C TYR A 74 -15.51 9.69 2.00
N HIS A 75 -15.45 10.16 3.25
CA HIS A 75 -16.38 11.20 3.73
C HIS A 75 -16.24 12.53 2.99
N VAL A 76 -15.03 12.92 2.56
CA VAL A 76 -14.81 14.18 1.83
C VAL A 76 -15.35 14.11 0.39
N THR A 77 -15.33 12.92 -0.22
CA THR A 77 -15.67 12.74 -1.64
C THR A 77 -17.01 12.05 -1.87
N ALA A 78 -17.65 11.54 -0.81
CA ALA A 78 -18.96 10.94 -0.88
C ALA A 78 -20.02 11.97 -1.27
N THR A 79 -20.92 11.57 -2.16
CA THR A 79 -22.11 12.33 -2.50
C THR A 79 -23.30 11.75 -1.74
N THR A 80 -24.11 12.61 -1.15
CA THR A 80 -25.35 12.18 -0.49
C THR A 80 -26.37 11.78 -1.55
N SER A 81 -26.71 10.50 -1.59
CA SER A 81 -27.78 9.96 -2.42
C SER A 81 -29.14 10.59 -2.06
N PRO A 82 -30.12 10.61 -2.97
CA PRO A 82 -31.50 10.99 -2.64
C PRO A 82 -32.12 10.21 -1.47
N SER A 83 -31.58 9.02 -1.16
CA SER A 83 -31.97 8.19 -0.02
C SER A 83 -31.27 8.56 1.31
N GLY A 84 -30.46 9.61 1.35
CA GLY A 84 -29.72 10.07 2.54
C GLY A 84 -28.48 9.25 2.88
N VAL A 85 -28.06 8.32 2.00
CA VAL A 85 -26.86 7.50 2.19
C VAL A 85 -25.67 8.16 1.51
N GLU A 86 -24.53 8.25 2.20
CA GLU A 86 -23.25 8.67 1.62
C GLU A 86 -22.73 7.58 0.68
N ILE A 87 -22.70 7.87 -0.62
CA ILE A 87 -22.18 6.95 -1.63
C ILE A 87 -20.98 7.58 -2.30
N CYS A 88 -19.86 6.87 -2.29
CA CYS A 88 -18.65 7.29 -2.96
C CYS A 88 -18.49 6.47 -4.26
N GLN A 89 -18.71 7.11 -5.40
CA GLN A 89 -18.71 6.45 -6.70
C GLN A 89 -17.82 7.18 -7.70
N GLY A 90 -17.04 6.40 -8.45
CA GLY A 90 -16.20 6.89 -9.52
C GLY A 90 -14.76 7.21 -9.12
N PRO A 91 -13.95 7.69 -10.09
CA PRO A 91 -12.50 7.83 -9.94
C PRO A 91 -12.10 8.80 -8.84
N SER A 92 -12.88 9.86 -8.61
CA SER A 92 -12.59 10.88 -7.59
C SER A 92 -12.56 10.35 -6.16
N CYS A 93 -13.24 9.23 -5.90
CA CYS A 93 -13.25 8.56 -4.60
C CYS A 93 -11.96 7.78 -4.33
N PHE A 94 -11.50 7.01 -5.31
CA PHE A 94 -10.44 6.01 -5.14
C PHE A 94 -9.06 6.50 -5.59
N ASN A 95 -9.01 7.37 -6.62
CA ASN A 95 -7.76 7.91 -7.15
C ASN A 95 -6.89 8.62 -6.10
N PRO A 96 -7.43 9.42 -5.16
CA PRO A 96 -6.62 10.06 -4.12
C PRO A 96 -5.86 9.05 -3.28
N THR A 97 -6.50 7.96 -2.87
CA THR A 97 -5.87 6.90 -2.08
C THR A 97 -4.74 6.23 -2.86
N PHE A 98 -4.98 5.87 -4.13
CA PHE A 98 -3.95 5.27 -4.98
C PHE A 98 -2.76 6.21 -5.22
N LEU A 99 -3.01 7.51 -5.40
CA LEU A 99 -1.96 8.52 -5.55
C LEU A 99 -1.12 8.67 -4.28
N ILE A 100 -1.75 8.72 -3.11
CA ILE A 100 -1.04 8.77 -1.82
C ILE A 100 -0.16 7.53 -1.66
N CYS A 101 -0.70 6.34 -1.93
CA CYS A 101 0.07 5.10 -1.88
C CYS A 101 1.23 5.12 -2.88
N ALA A 102 1.03 5.60 -4.10
CA ALA A 102 2.09 5.72 -5.10
C ALA A 102 3.20 6.68 -4.64
N ALA A 103 2.85 7.82 -4.05
CA ALA A 103 3.80 8.79 -3.51
C ALA A 103 4.62 8.20 -2.35
N LEU A 104 3.98 7.51 -1.40
CA LEU A 104 4.66 6.84 -0.30
C LEU A 104 5.65 5.76 -0.80
N ASN A 105 5.26 5.00 -1.83
CA ASN A 105 6.15 4.04 -2.48
C ASN A 105 7.36 4.72 -3.13
N ALA A 106 7.18 5.89 -3.76
CA ALA A 106 8.27 6.66 -4.34
C ALA A 106 9.24 7.19 -3.26
N VAL A 107 8.71 7.71 -2.16
CA VAL A 107 9.53 8.16 -1.00
C VAL A 107 10.34 7.00 -0.43
N SER A 108 9.73 5.83 -0.26
CA SER A 108 10.43 4.62 0.22
C SER A 108 11.54 4.18 -0.75
N LEU A 109 11.29 4.25 -2.06
CA LEU A 109 12.30 3.97 -3.07
C LEU A 109 13.46 4.96 -2.99
N CYS A 110 13.19 6.27 -2.92
CA CYS A 110 14.22 7.29 -2.78
C CYS A 110 15.06 7.08 -1.52
N GLY A 111 14.42 6.80 -0.38
CA GLY A 111 15.14 6.49 0.86
C GLY A 111 16.01 5.24 0.76
N SER A 112 15.54 4.21 0.05
CA SER A 112 16.31 2.98 -0.20
C SER A 112 17.53 3.24 -1.08
N VAL A 113 17.39 4.06 -2.13
CA VAL A 113 18.51 4.46 -3.00
C VAL A 113 19.54 5.28 -2.24
N GLN A 114 19.11 6.22 -1.39
CA GLN A 114 20.02 7.03 -0.57
C GLN A 114 20.78 6.22 0.46
N LEU A 115 20.23 5.12 0.97
CA LEU A 115 20.93 4.26 1.92
C LEU A 115 22.13 3.52 1.30
N HIS A 116 22.14 3.38 -0.03
CA HIS A 116 23.19 2.71 -0.81
C HIS A 116 24.17 3.70 -1.48
N ALA A 117 23.98 5.01 -1.32
CA ALA A 117 24.84 6.07 -1.84
C ALA A 117 25.81 6.58 -0.76
#